data_AF-G7VIC3-F1
#
_entry.id   AF-G7VIC3-F1
#
_cell.length_a   1.000
_cell.length_b   1.000
_cell.length_c   1.000
_cell.angle_alpha   90.00
_cell.angle_beta   90.00
_cell.angle_gamma   90.00
#
_symmetry.space_group_name_H-M   'P 1'
#
loop_
_entity.id
_entity.type
_entity.pdbx_description
1 polymer ?
#
loop_
_entity_poly.entity_id
_entity_poly.type
_entity_poly.pdbx_seq_one_letter_code
_entity_poly.pdbx_strand_id
1 'polypeptide(L)'
;MASDVVVVPSLQVAWRFVVIEARLRGKTVMGTRVGGIADRIVDGYGGFLAPPRDPQDITEKILYFCRESDEATQRVLSIRVYKVWKW
;
A
#
# COMPACT_ATOMS: atom_id res chain seq x y z
N MET A 1 -14.73 -8.01 3.11
CA MET A 1 -13.52 -8.51 2.39
C MET A 1 -12.75 -9.37 3.34
N ALA A 2 -12.36 -10.58 2.90
CA ALA A 2 -11.67 -11.59 3.71
C ALA A 2 -10.14 -11.43 3.74
N SER A 3 -9.57 -10.43 3.05
CA SER A 3 -8.12 -10.22 2.96
C SER A 3 -7.59 -9.20 3.97
N ASP A 4 -6.36 -9.41 4.44
CA ASP A 4 -5.66 -8.51 5.37
C ASP A 4 -4.79 -7.47 4.65
N VAL A 5 -4.20 -7.84 3.52
CA VAL A 5 -3.31 -6.98 2.70
C VAL A 5 -3.66 -7.08 1.21
N VAL A 6 -3.43 -5.99 0.47
CA VAL A 6 -3.57 -5.95 -0.99
C VAL A 6 -2.21 -5.62 -1.61
N VAL A 7 -1.72 -6.48 -2.52
CA VAL A 7 -0.42 -6.31 -3.18
C VAL A 7 -0.61 -5.89 -4.64
N VAL A 8 0.14 -4.88 -5.08
CA VAL A 8 0.01 -4.22 -6.40
C VAL A 8 1.38 -4.17 -7.09
N PRO A 9 1.95 -5.31 -7.53
CA PRO A 9 3.34 -5.45 -7.95
C PRO A 9 3.54 -5.08 -9.42
N SER A 10 3.33 -3.81 -9.73
CA SER A 10 3.20 -3.34 -11.12
C SER A 10 4.55 -2.96 -11.71
N LEU A 11 4.78 -3.27 -12.98
CA LEU A 11 5.99 -2.78 -13.65
C LEU A 11 5.82 -1.36 -14.20
N GLN A 12 4.61 -1.02 -14.63
CA GLN A 12 4.25 0.30 -15.17
C GLN A 12 2.77 0.57 -14.90
N VAL A 13 2.42 1.82 -14.59
CA VAL A 13 1.04 2.29 -14.55
C VAL A 13 0.97 3.82 -14.49
N ALA A 14 -0.06 4.43 -15.10
CA ALA A 14 -0.33 5.85 -14.93
C ALA A 14 -1.12 6.12 -13.64
N TRP A 15 -2.29 5.49 -13.50
CA TRP A 15 -3.20 5.67 -12.36
C TRP A 15 -3.63 4.31 -11.81
N ARG A 16 -3.70 4.16 -10.48
CA ARG A 16 -4.23 2.94 -9.85
C ARG A 16 -5.27 3.23 -8.79
N PHE A 17 -6.53 3.06 -9.18
CA PHE A 17 -7.68 3.09 -8.28
C PHE A 17 -7.67 1.93 -7.27
N VAL A 18 -7.06 0.79 -7.61
CA VAL A 18 -6.94 -0.36 -6.69
C VAL A 18 -6.30 0.04 -5.34
N VAL A 19 -5.29 0.92 -5.36
CA VAL A 19 -4.66 1.42 -4.13
C VAL A 19 -5.67 2.22 -3.29
N ILE A 20 -6.48 3.05 -3.96
CA ILE A 20 -7.50 3.87 -3.30
C ILE A 20 -8.64 2.99 -2.76
N GLU A 21 -9.15 2.06 -3.56
CA GLU A 21 -10.22 1.14 -3.18
C GLU A 21 -9.83 0.30 -1.96
N ALA A 22 -8.62 -0.27 -1.95
CA ALA A 22 -8.11 -1.04 -0.83
C ALA A 22 -8.02 -0.17 0.44
N ARG A 23 -7.47 1.04 0.32
CA ARG A 23 -7.36 1.98 1.44
C ARG A 23 -8.72 2.44 1.97
N LEU A 24 -9.70 2.69 1.10
CA LEU A 24 -11.08 3.02 1.47
C LEU A 24 -11.77 1.88 2.25
N ARG A 25 -11.28 0.66 2.10
CA ARG A 25 -11.72 -0.52 2.88
C ARG A 25 -10.87 -0.79 4.12
N GLY A 26 -10.01 0.15 4.50
CA GLY A 26 -9.13 0.01 5.67
C GLY A 26 -8.05 -1.06 5.49
N LYS A 27 -7.66 -1.38 4.25
CA LYS A 27 -6.67 -2.42 3.96
C LYS A 27 -5.28 -1.84 3.77
N THR A 28 -4.30 -2.51 4.35
CA THR A 28 -2.88 -2.23 4.08
C THR A 28 -2.58 -2.52 2.62
N VAL A 29 -1.86 -1.62 1.96
CA VAL A 29 -1.49 -1.76 0.55
C VAL A 29 0.02 -1.85 0.41
N MET A 30 0.48 -2.84 -0.34
CA MET A 30 1.88 -2.97 -0.78
C MET A 30 1.94 -2.74 -2.27
N GLY A 31 2.63 -1.71 -2.73
CA GLY A 31 2.71 -1.35 -4.14
C GLY A 31 4.14 -1.22 -4.62
N THR A 32 4.37 -1.36 -5.91
CA THR A 32 5.66 -0.98 -6.48
C THR A 32 5.77 0.54 -6.65
N ARG A 33 6.99 1.07 -6.56
CA ARG A 33 7.30 2.50 -6.69
C ARG A 33 7.25 2.93 -8.17
N VAL A 34 6.07 2.86 -8.78
CA VAL A 34 5.84 3.23 -10.18
C VAL A 34 4.55 4.04 -10.34
N GLY A 35 4.64 5.12 -11.13
CA GLY A 35 3.53 6.02 -11.44
C GLY A 35 2.68 6.41 -10.24
N GLY A 36 1.37 6.52 -10.43
CA GLY A 36 0.43 6.93 -9.40
C GLY A 36 0.27 5.97 -8.20
N ILE A 37 1.01 4.86 -8.13
CA ILE A 37 1.07 4.03 -6.91
C ILE A 37 1.91 4.73 -5.84
N ALA A 38 3.07 5.25 -6.22
CA ALA A 38 4.02 5.87 -5.29
C ALA A 38 3.40 7.09 -4.60
N ASP A 39 2.56 7.84 -5.31
CA ASP A 39 1.89 9.04 -4.78
C ASP A 39 0.76 8.73 -3.79
N ARG A 40 0.32 7.47 -3.69
CA ARG A 40 -0.87 7.07 -2.92
C ARG A 40 -0.55 6.19 -1.72
N ILE A 41 0.73 5.87 -1.51
CA ILE A 41 1.21 5.07 -0.39
C ILE A 41 2.25 5.88 0.38
N VAL A 42 2.06 5.98 1.69
CA VAL A 42 3.08 6.50 2.60
C VAL A 42 3.85 5.29 3.10
N ASP A 43 5.10 5.15 2.66
CA ASP A 43 5.93 3.99 2.95
C ASP A 43 6.16 3.84 4.46
N GLY A 44 5.89 2.65 5.00
CA GLY A 44 5.96 2.36 6.44
C GLY A 44 4.79 2.87 7.28
N TYR A 45 3.82 3.59 6.69
CA TYR A 45 2.66 4.13 7.39
C TYR A 45 1.34 3.73 6.71
N GLY A 46 0.77 2.62 7.17
CA GLY A 46 -0.47 2.05 6.59
C GLY A 46 -0.30 1.55 5.15
N GLY A 47 0.93 1.28 4.73
CA GLY A 47 1.27 0.72 3.42
C GLY A 47 2.78 0.69 3.18
N PHE A 48 3.21 0.01 2.13
CA PHE A 48 4.63 -0.17 1.81
C PHE A 48 4.91 -0.02 0.31
N LEU A 49 6.09 0.48 -0.03
CA LEU A 49 6.55 0.63 -1.40
C LEU A 49 7.77 -0.24 -1.70
N ALA A 50 7.67 -1.07 -2.74
CA ALA A 50 8.75 -1.93 -3.22
C ALA A 50 9.35 -1.43 -4.55
N PRO A 51 10.63 -1.71 -4.86
CA PRO A 51 11.14 -1.53 -6.21
C PRO A 51 10.38 -2.44 -7.21
N PRO A 52 10.12 -1.98 -8.45
CA PRO A 52 9.61 -2.88 -9.49
C PRO A 52 10.64 -3.96 -9.83
N ARG A 53 10.16 -5.18 -10.14
CA ARG A 53 10.99 -6.39 -10.40
C ARG A 53 11.79 -6.91 -9.20
N ASP A 54 11.42 -6.53 -7.99
CA ASP A 54 12.05 -7.02 -6.76
C ASP A 54 11.05 -7.83 -5.91
N PRO A 55 10.84 -9.12 -6.23
CA PRO A 55 9.93 -9.97 -5.46
C PRO A 55 10.46 -10.26 -4.05
N GLN A 56 11.78 -10.19 -3.82
CA GLN A 56 12.38 -10.38 -2.50
C GLN A 56 11.93 -9.27 -1.55
N ASP A 57 12.06 -8.01 -1.95
CA ASP A 57 11.63 -6.87 -1.14
C ASP A 57 10.11 -6.87 -0.86
N ILE A 58 9.29 -7.31 -1.84
CA ILE A 58 7.85 -7.52 -1.62
C ILE A 58 7.63 -8.60 -0.55
N THR A 59 8.36 -9.71 -0.62
CA THR A 59 8.24 -10.83 0.31
C THR A 59 8.60 -10.40 1.74
N GLU A 60 9.71 -9.66 1.89
CA GLU A 60 10.14 -9.13 3.18
C GLU A 60 9.09 -8.21 3.82
N LYS A 61 8.46 -7.35 3.02
CA LYS A 61 7.37 -6.48 3.46
C LYS A 61 6.11 -7.25 3.88
N ILE A 62 5.74 -8.30 3.14
CA ILE A 62 4.63 -9.19 3.51
C ILE A 62 4.93 -9.87 4.84
N LEU A 63 6.12 -10.44 5.00
CA LEU A 63 6.54 -11.10 6.23
C LEU A 63 6.58 -10.14 7.42
N TYR A 64 7.04 -8.91 7.21
CA TYR A 64 6.98 -7.85 8.22
C TYR A 64 5.53 -7.57 8.65
N PHE A 65 4.63 -7.37 7.69
CA PHE A 65 3.21 -7.14 7.97
C PHE A 65 2.58 -8.31 8.73
N CYS A 66 2.87 -9.56 8.37
CA CYS A 66 2.33 -10.73 9.06
C CYS A 66 2.79 -10.83 10.53
N ARG A 67 3.92 -10.22 10.89
CA ARG A 67 4.41 -10.19 12.28
C ARG A 67 3.82 -9.04 13.08
N GLU A 68 3.61 -7.89 12.44
CA GLU A 68 3.22 -6.61 13.08
C GLU A 68 1.78 -6.17 12.70
N SER A 69 0.90 -7.12 12.34
CA SER A 69 -0.33 -6.85 11.59
C SER A 69 -1.32 -5.92 12.27
N ASP A 70 -1.37 -5.93 13.61
CA ASP A 70 -2.31 -5.12 14.38
C ASP A 70 -1.98 -3.61 14.28
N GLU A 71 -0.72 -3.24 14.46
CA GLU A 71 -0.30 -1.83 14.36
C GLU A 71 -0.43 -1.29 12.94
N ALA A 72 -0.03 -2.09 11.94
CA ALA A 72 -0.09 -1.71 10.54
C ALA A 72 -1.54 -1.43 10.11
N THR A 73 -2.49 -2.25 10.57
CA THR A 73 -3.92 -2.08 10.28
C THR A 73 -4.50 -0.83 10.94
N GLN A 74 -4.15 -0.54 12.20
CA GLN A 74 -4.60 0.68 12.88
C GLN A 74 -4.10 1.96 12.19
N ARG A 75 -2.88 1.94 11.64
CA ARG A 75 -2.32 3.07 10.86
C ARG A 75 -3.05 3.32 9.54
N VAL A 76 -3.69 2.31 8.94
CA VAL A 76 -4.51 2.54 7.74
C VAL A 76 -5.77 3.34 8.08
N LEU A 77 -6.40 3.04 9.21
CA LEU A 77 -7.64 3.67 9.67
C LEU A 77 -7.43 5.14 10.08
N SER A 78 -6.23 5.52 10.49
CA SER A 78 -5.90 6.91 10.84
C SER A 78 -5.66 7.80 9.61
N ILE A 79 -5.47 7.23 8.42
CA ILE A 79 -5.16 8.01 7.22
C ILE A 79 -6.42 8.61 6.63
N ARG A 80 -6.61 9.90 6.89
CA ARG A 80 -7.65 10.74 6.29
C ARG A 80 -7.38 10.94 4.78
N VAL A 81 -8.32 10.51 3.95
CA VAL A 81 -8.31 10.59 2.47
C VAL A 81 -8.14 12.03 1.93
N TYR A 82 -8.35 13.04 2.78
CA TYR A 82 -8.37 14.47 2.43
C TYR A 82 -7.05 15.05 1.90
N LYS A 83 -5.89 14.38 2.06
CA LYS A 83 -4.59 14.97 1.68
C LYS A 83 -4.18 14.78 0.21
N VAL A 84 -4.96 14.05 -0.59
CA VAL A 84 -4.62 13.70 -1.99
C VAL A 84 -5.03 14.80 -3.00
N TRP A 85 -5.83 15.80 -2.60
CA TRP A 85 -6.38 16.83 -3.50
C TRP A 85 -5.93 18.26 -3.17
N LYS A 86 -4.63 18.47 -2.93
CA LYS A 86 -4.06 19.82 -3.00
C LYS A 86 -3.22 19.93 -4.26
N TRP A 87 -3.78 20.60 -5.27
CA TRP A 87 -3.01 21.30 -6.29
C TRP A 87 -2.37 22.53 -5.65
#